data_AF-D4YPT1-F1
#
_entry.id   AF-D4YPT1-F1
#
_cell.length_a   1.000
_cell.length_b   1.000
_cell.length_c   1.000
_cell.angle_alpha   90.00
_cell.angle_beta   90.00
_cell.angle_gamma   90.00
#
_symmetry.space_group_name_H-M   'P 1'
#
loop_
_entity.id
_entity.type
_entity.pdbx_description
1 polymer ?
#
loop_
_entity_poly.entity_id
_entity_poly.type
_entity_poly.pdbx_seq_one_letter_code
_entity_poly.pdbx_strand_id
1 'polypeptide(L)'
;MAHVPVLQEVPIMTTHTNQPAQDRPRREDFRTSEGLRTLLHRLHQAGPGAWNHDPVAAELMQFTAEKYRALAQKHHLDPWEAVTAAFEVMRKRATREAGDPWAVVTHAVRITCIAEERGQGMLCSTHQARRPEFSVFHDAERFADRDEDNPLIDFHPAFQVTDHHLG
;
A
#
# COMPACT_ATOMS: atom_id res chain seq x y z
N MET A 1 -22.39 -25.41 -68.73
CA MET A 1 -21.21 -24.77 -68.12
C MET A 1 -21.70 -23.81 -67.05
N ALA A 2 -21.26 -24.06 -65.81
CA ALA A 2 -21.36 -23.31 -64.56
C ALA A 2 -22.50 -22.29 -64.35
N HIS A 3 -23.49 -22.70 -63.54
CA HIS A 3 -24.38 -21.80 -62.81
C HIS A 3 -23.63 -21.29 -61.56
N VAL A 4 -23.42 -19.98 -61.45
CA VAL A 4 -22.80 -19.33 -60.29
C VAL A 4 -23.92 -19.03 -59.27
N PRO A 5 -23.90 -19.59 -58.06
CA PRO A 5 -24.87 -19.21 -57.04
C PRO A 5 -24.45 -17.90 -56.38
N VAL A 6 -25.41 -16.96 -56.33
CA VAL A 6 -25.33 -15.68 -55.62
C VAL A 6 -25.18 -15.94 -54.12
N LEU A 7 -24.16 -15.34 -53.50
CA LEU A 7 -23.98 -15.31 -52.04
C LEU A 7 -25.11 -14.48 -51.43
N GLN A 8 -25.96 -15.14 -50.65
CA GLN A 8 -27.03 -14.52 -49.89
C GLN A 8 -26.43 -13.97 -48.58
N GLU A 9 -26.42 -12.65 -48.41
CA GLU A 9 -25.95 -11.99 -47.19
C GLU A 9 -26.81 -12.40 -46.00
N VAL A 10 -26.17 -12.91 -44.95
CA VAL A 10 -26.80 -13.27 -43.69
C VAL A 10 -26.87 -12.01 -42.82
N PRO A 11 -28.06 -11.50 -42.44
CA PRO A 11 -28.13 -10.37 -41.53
C PRO A 11 -27.65 -10.80 -40.14
N ILE A 12 -26.55 -10.21 -39.67
CA ILE A 12 -26.08 -10.30 -38.29
C ILE A 12 -27.12 -9.66 -37.37
N MET A 13 -27.99 -10.49 -36.80
CA MET A 13 -28.92 -10.07 -35.75
C MET A 13 -28.12 -9.94 -34.46
N THR A 14 -27.55 -8.75 -34.23
CA THR A 14 -26.87 -8.43 -32.96
C THR A 14 -27.93 -8.32 -31.88
N THR A 15 -28.24 -9.46 -31.24
CA THR A 15 -29.06 -9.51 -30.03
C THR A 15 -28.34 -8.72 -28.93
N HIS A 16 -28.73 -7.45 -28.78
CA HIS A 16 -28.46 -6.68 -27.58
C HIS A 16 -29.18 -7.38 -26.43
N THR A 17 -28.43 -8.25 -25.75
CA THR A 17 -28.85 -8.82 -24.47
C THR A 17 -28.84 -7.67 -23.48
N ASN A 18 -30.02 -7.07 -23.33
CA ASN A 18 -30.31 -6.06 -22.33
C ASN A 18 -30.26 -6.76 -20.97
N GLN A 19 -29.07 -6.82 -20.39
CA GLN A 19 -28.86 -7.42 -19.07
C GLN A 19 -29.63 -6.55 -18.06
N PRO A 20 -30.59 -7.12 -17.31
CA PRO A 20 -31.31 -6.35 -16.32
C PRO A 20 -30.30 -5.84 -15.30
N ALA A 21 -30.41 -4.55 -14.99
CA ALA A 21 -29.67 -3.88 -13.93
C ALA A 21 -29.78 -4.74 -12.66
N GLN A 22 -28.73 -5.52 -12.42
CA GLN A 22 -28.59 -6.34 -11.24
C GLN A 22 -28.69 -5.39 -10.05
N ASP A 23 -29.60 -5.72 -9.16
CA ASP A 23 -29.72 -5.23 -7.80
C ASP A 23 -28.38 -5.49 -7.06
N ARG A 24 -27.35 -4.70 -7.39
CA ARG A 24 -26.08 -4.69 -6.66
C ARG A 24 -26.46 -4.39 -5.22
N PRO A 25 -26.05 -5.22 -4.24
CA PRO A 25 -26.45 -5.04 -2.85
C PRO A 25 -26.27 -3.57 -2.46
N ARG A 26 -27.40 -2.93 -2.19
CA ARG A 26 -27.53 -1.49 -2.07
C ARG A 26 -26.72 -1.05 -0.84
N ARG A 27 -25.53 -0.50 -1.11
CA ARG A 27 -24.62 0.27 -0.23
C ARG A 27 -23.74 -0.50 0.76
N GLU A 28 -22.73 -1.19 0.24
CA GLU A 28 -21.43 -1.17 0.92
C GLU A 28 -20.66 0.07 0.48
N ASP A 29 -21.03 1.24 1.00
CA ASP A 29 -20.21 2.44 0.78
C ASP A 29 -18.96 2.33 1.65
N PHE A 30 -17.94 1.63 1.11
CA PHE A 30 -16.68 1.39 1.79
C PHE A 30 -15.93 2.67 2.17
N ARG A 31 -16.35 3.85 1.67
CA ARG A 31 -15.79 5.14 2.09
C ARG A 31 -16.17 5.49 3.53
N THR A 32 -17.25 4.92 4.03
CA THR A 32 -17.69 5.00 5.43
C THR A 32 -17.12 3.85 6.25
N SER A 33 -17.00 4.06 7.57
CA SER A 33 -16.50 3.03 8.50
C SER A 33 -17.44 1.83 8.59
N GLU A 34 -18.75 2.05 8.56
CA GLU A 34 -19.75 0.98 8.54
C GLU A 34 -19.71 0.19 7.23
N GLY A 35 -19.69 0.87 6.07
CA GLY A 35 -19.60 0.19 4.78
C GLY A 35 -18.31 -0.58 4.61
N LEU A 36 -17.17 -0.05 5.08
CA LEU A 36 -15.91 -0.80 5.08
C LEU A 36 -16.02 -2.05 5.95
N ARG A 37 -16.61 -1.94 7.15
CA ARG A 37 -16.83 -3.09 8.04
C ARG A 37 -17.63 -4.19 7.34
N THR A 38 -18.76 -3.83 6.74
CA THR A 38 -19.64 -4.76 6.01
C THR A 38 -18.88 -5.46 4.89
N LEU A 39 -18.12 -4.72 4.09
CA LEU A 39 -17.28 -5.28 3.02
C LEU A 39 -16.24 -6.26 3.57
N LEU A 40 -15.53 -5.91 4.65
CA LEU A 40 -14.52 -6.79 5.25
C LEU A 40 -15.13 -8.08 5.83
N HIS A 41 -16.35 -8.02 6.38
CA HIS A 41 -17.08 -9.23 6.78
C HIS A 41 -17.49 -10.09 5.59
N ARG A 42 -18.03 -9.49 4.52
CA ARG A 42 -18.39 -10.22 3.30
C ARG A 42 -17.17 -10.93 2.71
N LEU A 43 -16.06 -10.22 2.53
CA LEU A 43 -14.82 -10.77 1.97
C LEU A 43 -14.26 -11.89 2.85
N HIS A 44 -14.38 -11.78 4.18
CA HIS A 44 -13.96 -12.84 5.09
C HIS A 44 -14.83 -14.10 4.98
N GLN A 45 -16.16 -13.92 4.89
CA GLN A 45 -17.12 -15.03 4.76
C GLN A 45 -17.01 -15.74 3.41
N ALA A 46 -16.71 -15.00 2.34
CA ALA A 46 -16.48 -15.56 1.00
C ALA A 46 -15.21 -16.44 0.92
N GLY A 47 -14.29 -16.33 1.88
CA GLY A 47 -13.16 -17.24 2.03
C GLY A 47 -11.92 -16.88 1.21
N PRO A 48 -10.97 -17.83 1.07
CA PRO A 48 -9.71 -17.60 0.36
C PRO A 48 -9.92 -17.17 -1.10
N GLY A 49 -9.16 -16.18 -1.55
CA GLY A 49 -9.23 -15.69 -2.93
C GLY A 49 -10.41 -14.74 -3.23
N ALA A 50 -11.27 -14.45 -2.25
CA ALA A 50 -12.38 -13.50 -2.41
C ALA A 50 -11.90 -12.13 -2.90
N TRP A 51 -10.82 -11.61 -2.30
CA TRP A 51 -10.23 -10.33 -2.67
C TRP A 51 -9.80 -10.21 -4.13
N ASN A 52 -9.38 -11.32 -4.76
CA ASN A 52 -8.84 -11.29 -6.13
C ASN A 52 -9.92 -11.09 -7.20
N HIS A 53 -11.15 -11.54 -6.92
CA HIS A 53 -12.24 -11.57 -7.90
C HIS A 53 -13.37 -10.59 -7.54
N ASP A 54 -13.27 -9.92 -6.40
CA ASP A 54 -14.29 -9.00 -5.92
C ASP A 54 -14.07 -7.60 -6.52
N PRO A 55 -15.00 -7.10 -7.36
CA PRO A 55 -14.84 -5.79 -8.00
C PRO A 55 -14.85 -4.64 -6.98
N VAL A 56 -15.57 -4.78 -5.85
CA VAL A 56 -15.61 -3.75 -4.81
C VAL A 56 -14.28 -3.72 -4.05
N ALA A 57 -13.64 -4.88 -3.84
CA ALA A 57 -12.30 -4.93 -3.28
C ALA A 57 -11.27 -4.25 -4.19
N ALA A 58 -11.38 -4.41 -5.52
CA ALA A 58 -10.53 -3.71 -6.48
C ALA A 58 -10.75 -2.17 -6.43
N GLU A 59 -12.01 -1.72 -6.39
CA GLU A 59 -12.37 -0.31 -6.21
C GLU A 59 -11.84 0.26 -4.87
N LEU A 60 -11.90 -0.54 -3.80
CA LEU A 60 -11.35 -0.18 -2.49
C LEU A 60 -9.83 0.04 -2.57
N MET A 61 -9.08 -0.81 -3.27
CA MET A 61 -7.62 -0.65 -3.42
C MET A 61 -7.27 0.65 -4.17
N GLN A 62 -8.00 0.96 -5.24
CA GLN A 62 -7.83 2.23 -5.97
C GLN A 62 -8.17 3.44 -5.08
N PHE A 63 -9.26 3.36 -4.32
CA PHE A 63 -9.62 4.41 -3.37
C PHE A 63 -8.57 4.59 -2.27
N THR A 64 -7.98 3.51 -1.74
CA THR A 64 -6.89 3.62 -0.76
C THR A 64 -5.64 4.28 -1.34
N ALA A 65 -5.32 4.01 -2.61
CA ALA A 65 -4.19 4.65 -3.29
C ALA A 65 -4.38 6.17 -3.34
N GLU A 66 -5.59 6.62 -3.71
CA GLU A 66 -5.94 8.05 -3.71
C GLU A 66 -5.94 8.62 -2.28
N LYS A 67 -6.63 7.96 -1.34
CA LYS A 67 -6.81 8.42 0.04
C LYS A 67 -5.49 8.62 0.77
N TYR A 68 -4.49 7.77 0.52
CA TYR A 68 -3.20 7.83 1.19
C TYR A 68 -2.08 8.42 0.33
N ARG A 69 -2.35 8.89 -0.90
CA ARG A 69 -1.33 9.45 -1.80
C ARG A 69 -0.47 10.51 -1.11
N ALA A 70 -1.09 11.54 -0.53
CA ALA A 70 -0.37 12.64 0.11
C ALA A 70 0.45 12.16 1.32
N LEU A 71 -0.03 11.14 2.05
CA LEU A 71 0.69 10.56 3.17
C LEU A 71 1.91 9.75 2.69
N ALA A 72 1.76 8.94 1.64
CA ALA A 72 2.86 8.20 1.04
C ALA A 72 3.94 9.16 0.51
N GLN A 73 3.52 10.19 -0.23
CA GLN A 73 4.42 11.22 -0.75
C GLN A 73 5.17 11.97 0.35
N LYS A 74 4.52 12.25 1.48
CA LYS A 74 5.17 12.87 2.64
C LYS A 74 6.34 12.03 3.18
N HIS A 75 6.26 10.71 3.03
CA HIS A 75 7.27 9.76 3.49
C HIS A 75 8.12 9.21 2.32
N HIS A 76 8.10 9.86 1.16
CA HIS A 76 8.87 9.48 -0.03
C HIS A 76 8.53 8.08 -0.60
N LEU A 77 7.31 7.61 -0.39
CA LEU A 77 6.83 6.29 -0.82
C LEU A 77 5.91 6.36 -2.03
N ASP A 78 5.83 5.25 -2.78
CA ASP A 78 4.78 5.08 -3.79
C ASP A 78 3.41 4.86 -3.10
N PRO A 79 2.31 5.44 -3.63
CA PRO A 79 0.99 5.25 -3.04
C PRO A 79 0.57 3.77 -2.90
N TRP A 80 1.04 2.87 -3.76
CA TRP A 80 0.74 1.43 -3.68
C TRP A 80 1.45 0.72 -2.53
N GLU A 81 2.53 1.28 -1.99
CA GLU A 81 3.12 0.79 -0.74
C GLU A 81 2.17 1.04 0.44
N ALA A 82 1.52 2.23 0.47
CA ALA A 82 0.48 2.52 1.45
C ALA A 82 -0.77 1.65 1.25
N VAL A 83 -1.12 1.30 0.01
CA VAL A 83 -2.20 0.33 -0.29
C VAL A 83 -1.88 -1.04 0.27
N THR A 84 -0.66 -1.54 0.06
CA THR A 84 -0.21 -2.83 0.59
C THR A 84 -0.34 -2.85 2.12
N ALA A 85 0.12 -1.81 2.80
CA ALA A 85 -0.04 -1.66 4.25
C ALA A 85 -1.52 -1.64 4.69
N ALA A 86 -2.37 -0.93 3.96
CA ALA A 86 -3.80 -0.88 4.24
C ALA A 86 -4.45 -2.26 4.09
N PHE A 87 -4.15 -2.97 3.00
CA PHE A 87 -4.64 -4.31 2.71
C PHE A 87 -4.26 -5.33 3.78
N GLU A 88 -2.99 -5.34 4.20
CA GLU A 88 -2.52 -6.23 5.27
C GLU A 88 -3.28 -6.03 6.58
N VAL A 89 -3.63 -4.77 6.89
CA VAL A 89 -4.39 -4.42 8.09
C VAL A 89 -5.86 -4.80 7.93
N MET A 90 -6.47 -4.51 6.78
CA MET A 90 -7.87 -4.85 6.48
C MET A 90 -8.18 -6.35 6.58
N ARG A 91 -7.20 -7.22 6.28
CA ARG A 91 -7.36 -8.67 6.40
C ARG A 91 -7.40 -9.18 7.84
N LYS A 92 -7.01 -8.37 8.82
CA LYS A 92 -6.96 -8.77 10.23
C LYS A 92 -8.35 -8.75 10.85
N ARG A 93 -8.63 -9.73 11.72
CA ARG A 93 -9.87 -9.82 12.51
C ARG A 93 -10.12 -8.53 13.31
N ALA A 94 -9.07 -7.98 13.94
CA ALA A 94 -9.17 -6.77 14.75
C ALA A 94 -9.72 -5.56 13.97
N THR A 95 -9.30 -5.38 12.71
CA THR A 95 -9.80 -4.30 11.84
C THR A 95 -11.26 -4.52 11.49
N ARG A 96 -11.61 -5.74 11.11
CA ARG A 96 -12.99 -6.11 10.76
C ARG A 96 -13.96 -5.92 11.94
N GLU A 97 -13.54 -6.23 13.16
CA GLU A 97 -14.36 -6.10 14.37
C GLU A 97 -14.28 -4.71 15.02
N ALA A 98 -13.47 -3.79 14.48
CA ALA A 98 -13.27 -2.47 15.06
C ALA A 98 -14.54 -1.61 14.99
N GLY A 99 -14.75 -0.78 16.02
CA GLY A 99 -15.78 0.26 16.05
C GLY A 99 -15.60 1.33 14.96
N ASP A 100 -14.36 1.53 14.52
CA ASP A 100 -14.03 2.32 13.33
C ASP A 100 -12.87 1.66 12.56
N PRO A 101 -13.13 0.82 11.55
CA PRO A 101 -12.08 0.20 10.74
C PRO A 101 -11.22 1.22 9.99
N TRP A 102 -11.77 2.37 9.56
CA TRP A 102 -10.96 3.37 8.87
C TRP A 102 -9.93 4.01 9.79
N ALA A 103 -10.29 4.30 11.04
CA ALA A 103 -9.32 4.80 12.02
C ALA A 103 -8.16 3.80 12.23
N VAL A 104 -8.47 2.51 12.38
CA VAL A 104 -7.45 1.45 12.52
C VAL A 104 -6.54 1.39 11.30
N VAL A 105 -7.12 1.38 10.09
CA VAL A 105 -6.35 1.34 8.84
C VAL A 105 -5.47 2.58 8.70
N THR A 106 -6.02 3.78 8.87
CA THR A 106 -5.26 5.03 8.72
C THR A 106 -4.11 5.11 9.71
N HIS A 107 -4.35 4.71 10.96
CA HIS A 107 -3.29 4.69 11.97
C HIS A 107 -2.18 3.70 11.62
N ALA A 108 -2.54 2.49 11.19
CA ALA A 108 -1.57 1.48 10.81
C ALA A 108 -0.78 1.85 9.54
N VAL A 109 -1.44 2.44 8.52
CA VAL A 109 -0.78 2.95 7.31
C VAL A 109 0.24 4.02 7.69
N ARG A 110 -0.12 4.98 8.55
CA ARG A 110 0.81 6.01 9.03
C ARG A 110 2.04 5.41 9.72
N ILE A 111 1.85 4.45 10.62
CA ILE A 111 2.97 3.76 11.29
C ILE A 111 3.86 3.05 10.26
N THR A 112 3.26 2.38 9.28
CA THR A 112 4.00 1.72 8.20
C THR A 112 4.80 2.73 7.40
N CYS A 113 4.20 3.82 6.92
CA CYS A 113 4.94 4.81 6.12
C CYS A 113 6.15 5.39 6.87
N ILE A 114 6.02 5.68 8.16
CA ILE A 114 7.15 6.13 8.99
C ILE A 114 8.24 5.05 9.09
N ALA A 115 7.85 3.77 9.22
CA ALA A 115 8.80 2.68 9.30
C ALA A 115 9.49 2.38 7.96
N GLU A 116 8.80 2.54 6.83
CA GLU A 116 9.37 2.41 5.48
C GLU A 116 10.44 3.48 5.25
N GLU A 117 10.12 4.75 5.48
CA GLU A 117 11.06 5.87 5.35
C GLU A 117 12.31 5.64 6.23
N ARG A 118 12.11 5.25 7.49
CA ARG A 118 13.20 4.88 8.40
C ARG A 118 14.01 3.69 7.92
N GLY A 119 13.35 2.68 7.36
CA GLY A 119 13.99 1.50 6.81
C GLY A 119 14.88 1.84 5.63
N GLN A 120 14.40 2.71 4.73
CA GLN A 120 15.18 3.24 3.61
C GLN A 120 16.37 4.07 4.09
N GLY A 121 16.16 4.97 5.05
CA GLY A 121 17.22 5.77 5.67
C GLY A 121 18.31 4.90 6.30
N MET A 122 17.96 3.94 7.14
CA MET A 122 18.92 3.05 7.81
C MET A 122 19.40 1.85 6.97
N LEU A 123 18.92 1.70 5.74
CA LEU A 123 19.13 0.51 4.89
C LEU A 123 18.80 -0.81 5.59
N CYS A 124 17.68 -0.86 6.32
CA CYS A 124 17.22 -2.02 7.07
C CYS A 124 15.78 -2.41 6.72
N SER A 125 15.35 -3.59 7.19
CA SER A 125 13.97 -4.03 6.97
C SER A 125 12.97 -3.16 7.72
N THR A 126 11.77 -3.05 7.17
CA THR A 126 10.67 -2.24 7.72
C THR A 126 10.19 -2.78 9.07
N HIS A 127 10.28 -4.09 9.27
CA HIS A 127 10.04 -4.74 10.56
C HIS A 127 11.05 -4.29 11.61
N GLN A 128 12.33 -4.24 11.25
CA GLN A 128 13.39 -3.77 12.13
C GLN A 128 13.24 -2.26 12.42
N ALA A 129 12.90 -1.45 11.43
CA ALA A 129 12.70 0.00 11.58
C ALA A 129 11.53 0.38 12.53
N ARG A 130 10.58 -0.53 12.79
CA ARG A 130 9.47 -0.32 13.74
C ARG A 130 9.90 -0.42 15.21
N ARG A 131 11.03 -1.06 15.48
CA ARG A 131 11.48 -1.37 16.83
C ARG A 131 12.14 -0.15 17.49
N PRO A 132 11.70 0.31 18.68
CA PRO A 132 12.25 1.48 19.35
C PRO A 132 13.77 1.47 19.53
N GLU A 133 14.35 0.29 19.74
CA GLU A 133 15.80 0.10 19.90
C GLU A 133 16.60 0.44 18.65
N PHE A 134 15.98 0.51 17.47
CA PHE A 134 16.66 0.94 16.24
C PHE A 134 16.43 2.42 15.92
N SER A 135 15.55 3.13 16.64
CA SER A 135 15.30 4.56 16.35
C SER A 135 16.41 5.50 16.79
N VAL A 136 17.45 4.98 17.46
CA VAL A 136 18.63 5.75 17.89
C VAL A 136 19.69 5.87 16.81
N PHE A 137 19.61 5.05 15.74
CA PHE A 137 20.58 5.07 14.65
C PHE A 137 20.25 6.17 13.65
N HIS A 138 21.29 6.73 13.05
CA HIS A 138 21.19 7.70 11.96
C HIS A 138 20.93 6.99 10.62
N ASP A 139 20.46 7.76 9.66
CA ASP A 139 20.41 7.31 8.28
C ASP A 139 21.81 6.93 7.78
N ALA A 140 21.86 5.96 6.87
CA ALA A 140 23.09 5.45 6.30
C ALA A 140 23.63 6.45 5.27
N GLU A 141 24.77 7.05 5.60
CA GLU A 141 25.51 7.95 4.72
C GLU A 141 26.74 7.26 4.13
N ARG A 142 27.14 7.64 2.92
CA ARG A 142 28.42 7.18 2.38
C ARG A 142 29.56 7.92 3.08
N PHE A 143 30.67 7.22 3.33
CA PHE A 143 31.87 7.82 3.91
C PHE A 143 32.39 9.04 3.14
N ALA A 144 32.24 9.05 1.81
CA ALA A 144 32.73 10.13 0.94
C ALA A 144 31.79 11.34 0.86
N ASP A 145 30.53 11.20 1.27
CA ASP A 145 29.52 12.27 1.21
C ASP A 145 29.48 13.09 2.51
N ARG A 146 30.41 12.82 3.45
CA ARG A 146 30.54 13.59 4.69
C ARG A 146 31.34 14.86 4.45
N ASP A 147 30.66 15.99 4.55
CA ASP A 147 31.23 17.32 4.37
C ASP A 147 31.87 17.87 5.67
N GLU A 148 32.51 19.04 5.56
CA GLU A 148 33.18 19.74 6.68
C GLU A 148 32.26 20.03 7.87
N ASP A 149 30.94 20.13 7.66
CA ASP A 149 29.93 20.37 8.70
C ASP A 149 29.53 19.10 9.48
N ASN A 150 29.93 17.90 9.03
CA ASN A 150 29.72 16.62 9.72
C ASN A 150 30.94 15.68 9.55
N PRO A 151 32.12 16.09 10.02
CA PRO A 151 33.37 15.41 9.71
C PRO A 151 33.44 14.05 10.40
N LEU A 152 34.12 13.10 9.75
CA LEU A 152 34.19 11.71 10.23
C LEU A 152 34.77 11.58 11.64
N ILE A 153 35.64 12.52 12.03
CA ILE A 153 36.30 12.54 13.34
C ILE A 153 35.33 12.79 14.51
N ASP A 154 34.22 13.47 14.24
CA ASP A 154 33.18 13.79 15.24
C ASP A 154 32.16 12.66 15.39
N PHE A 155 32.13 11.71 14.44
CA PHE A 155 31.17 10.62 14.42
C PHE A 155 31.47 9.52 15.45
N HIS A 156 32.73 9.10 15.57
CA HIS A 156 33.11 8.04 16.50
C HIS A 156 34.58 8.18 16.95
N PRO A 157 34.91 7.92 18.24
CA PRO A 157 36.28 8.06 18.75
C PRO A 157 37.33 7.23 18.01
N ALA A 158 36.94 6.08 17.44
CA ALA A 158 37.85 5.25 16.65
C ALA A 158 38.38 5.91 15.37
N PHE A 159 37.73 6.99 14.90
CA PHE A 159 38.17 7.77 13.74
C PHE A 159 39.02 8.99 14.14
N GLN A 160 39.26 9.20 15.43
CA GLN A 160 40.11 10.28 15.93
C GLN A 160 41.58 9.88 15.78
N VAL A 161 42.32 10.69 15.03
CA VAL A 161 43.78 10.57 14.95
C VAL A 161 44.38 11.38 16.09
N THR A 162 44.88 10.70 17.13
CA THR A 162 45.70 11.33 18.16
C THR A 162 47.15 11.34 17.70
N ASP A 163 47.69 12.52 17.37
CA ASP A 163 49.12 12.65 17.09
C ASP A 163 49.91 12.38 18.38
N HIS A 164 50.66 11.27 18.40
CA HIS A 164 51.51 10.88 19.53
C HIS A 164 52.92 11.49 19.46
N HIS A 165 53.20 12.39 18.51
CA HIS A 165 54.54 12.94 18.30
C HIS A 165 54.66 14.44 18.62
N LEU A 166 54.59 14.78 19.91
CA LEU A 166 55.25 15.96 20.47
C LEU A 166 55.90 15.55 21.81
N GLY A 167 57.11 15.02 21.71
CA GLY A 167 58.02 14.72 22.83
C GLY A 167 59.44 15.06 22.42
#